data_AF-A0A1G5W529-F1
#
_entry.id   AF-A0A1G5W529-F1
#
_cell.length_a   1.000
_cell.length_b   1.000
_cell.length_c   1.000
_cell.angle_alpha   90.00
_cell.angle_beta   90.00
_cell.angle_gamma   90.00
#
_symmetry.space_group_name_H-M   'P 1'
#
loop_
_entity.id
_entity.type
_entity.pdbx_description
1 polymer ?
#
loop_
_entity_poly.entity_id
_entity_poly.type
_entity_poly.pdbx_seq_one_letter_code
_entity_poly.pdbx_strand_id
1 'polypeptide(L)'
;MKNELAFTFLKMDPEKELFGPELLALWFDGKGDWKSAHDQVDHLSGKSAARVHAYLHRKEGDLWNADYWYSKAMEKRPILSLEEEWRDLVEKFLRV
;
A
#
# COMPACT_ATOMS: atom_id res chain seq x y z
N MET A 1 -5.31 -15.62 11.93
CA MET A 1 -5.38 -15.70 10.45
C MET A 1 -5.18 -14.33 9.78
N LYS A 2 -6.18 -13.46 9.52
CA LYS A 2 -5.92 -12.16 8.82
C LYS A 2 -5.27 -11.06 9.68
N ASN A 3 -5.65 -10.94 10.95
CA ASN A 3 -5.06 -9.93 11.87
C ASN A 3 -3.62 -10.26 12.29
N GLU A 4 -3.23 -11.52 12.15
CA GLU A 4 -1.90 -12.01 12.48
C GLU A 4 -0.87 -11.61 11.42
N LEU A 5 -1.26 -11.62 10.14
CA LEU A 5 -0.43 -11.15 9.03
C LEU A 5 -0.06 -9.68 9.22
N ALA A 6 -1.05 -8.81 9.47
CA ALA A 6 -0.85 -7.39 9.72
C ALA A 6 0.14 -7.14 10.86
N PHE A 7 -0.07 -7.81 12.00
CA PHE A 7 0.79 -7.65 13.18
C PHE A 7 2.22 -8.16 12.93
N THR A 8 2.36 -9.27 12.20
CA THR A 8 3.67 -9.87 11.88
C THR A 8 4.43 -8.99 10.89
N PHE A 9 3.75 -8.53 9.84
CA PHE A 9 4.31 -7.64 8.83
C PHE A 9 4.86 -6.36 9.46
N LEU A 10 4.12 -5.74 10.38
CA LEU A 10 4.59 -4.52 11.06
C LEU A 10 5.74 -4.78 12.06
N LYS A 11 6.07 -6.03 12.37
CA LYS A 11 7.24 -6.39 13.17
C LYS A 11 8.47 -6.74 12.34
N MET A 12 8.30 -6.94 11.03
CA MET A 12 9.41 -7.22 10.12
C MET A 12 10.35 -6.02 10.03
N ASP A 13 11.63 -6.34 9.84
CA ASP A 13 12.67 -5.37 9.52
C ASP A 13 12.75 -5.25 7.99
N PRO A 14 12.29 -4.15 7.39
CA PRO A 14 12.16 -4.03 5.95
C PRO A 14 13.50 -4.18 5.21
N GLU A 15 14.62 -3.82 5.84
CA GLU A 15 15.95 -3.97 5.23
C GLU A 15 16.37 -5.44 5.18
N LYS A 16 16.12 -6.20 6.26
CA LYS A 16 16.46 -7.63 6.32
C LYS A 16 15.56 -8.47 5.42
N GLU A 17 14.30 -8.11 5.30
CA GLU A 17 13.33 -8.79 4.44
C GLU A 17 13.39 -8.34 2.98
N LEU A 18 14.28 -7.40 2.63
CA LEU A 18 14.47 -6.88 1.27
C LEU A 18 13.17 -6.35 0.63
N PHE A 19 12.38 -5.58 1.39
CA PHE A 19 11.12 -5.06 0.88
C PHE A 19 11.32 -4.19 -0.35
N GLY A 20 10.60 -4.52 -1.43
CA GLY A 20 10.43 -3.64 -2.56
C GLY A 20 9.61 -2.39 -2.18
N PRO A 21 9.61 -1.34 -3.04
CA PRO A 21 9.00 -0.06 -2.71
C PRO A 21 7.52 -0.14 -2.32
N GLU A 22 6.74 -1.02 -2.95
CA GLU A 22 5.32 -1.20 -2.63
C GLU A 22 5.10 -1.76 -1.22
N LEU A 23 5.89 -2.74 -0.79
CA LEU A 23 5.82 -3.27 0.57
C LEU A 23 6.34 -2.25 1.58
N LEU A 24 7.41 -1.53 1.24
CA LEU A 24 7.98 -0.52 2.12
C LEU A 24 6.99 0.64 2.35
N ALA A 25 6.27 1.06 1.30
CA ALA A 25 5.20 2.03 1.41
C ALA A 25 4.08 1.58 2.37
N LEU A 26 3.60 0.35 2.20
CA LEU A 26 2.55 -0.22 3.06
C LEU A 26 3.02 -0.42 4.51
N TRP A 27 4.30 -0.73 4.71
CA TRP A 27 4.90 -0.84 6.04
C TRP A 27 4.92 0.53 6.74
N PHE A 28 5.41 1.58 6.09
CA PHE A 28 5.38 2.94 6.64
C PHE A 28 3.95 3.42 6.92
N ASP A 29 3.01 3.15 6.00
CA ASP A 29 1.59 3.47 6.20
C ASP A 29 1.01 2.80 7.45
N GLY A 30 1.31 1.53 7.66
CA GLY A 30 0.86 0.79 8.84
C GLY A 30 1.56 1.23 10.14
N LYS A 31 2.69 1.92 10.05
CA LYS A 31 3.35 2.61 11.18
C LYS A 31 2.80 4.01 11.43
N GLY A 32 1.92 4.50 10.57
CA GLY A 32 1.41 5.87 10.61
C GLY A 32 2.36 6.91 10.03
N ASP A 33 3.43 6.49 9.35
CA ASP A 33 4.35 7.40 8.64
C ASP A 33 3.89 7.58 7.19
N TRP A 34 2.84 8.38 7.06
CA TRP A 34 2.21 8.68 5.78
C TRP A 34 3.18 9.30 4.76
N LYS A 35 4.09 10.16 5.22
CA LYS A 35 5.03 10.83 4.32
C LYS A 35 6.02 9.84 3.74
N SER A 36 6.66 9.03 4.59
CA SER A 36 7.60 8.03 4.09
C SER A 36 6.93 6.97 3.23
N ALA A 37 5.64 6.70 3.44
CA ALA A 37 4.86 5.82 2.56
C ALA A 37 4.74 6.36 1.12
N HIS A 38 4.42 7.65 0.96
CA HIS A 38 4.34 8.30 -0.36
C HIS A 38 5.70 8.37 -1.04
N ASP A 39 6.73 8.76 -0.29
CA ASP A 39 8.09 8.91 -0.82
C ASP A 39 8.59 7.62 -1.50
N GLN A 40 8.10 6.44 -1.10
CA GLN A 40 8.47 5.16 -1.73
C GLN A 40 7.88 4.97 -3.14
N VAL A 41 6.72 5.57 -3.45
CA VAL A 41 5.97 5.30 -4.69
C VAL A 41 5.80 6.52 -5.59
N ASP A 42 6.08 7.75 -5.10
CA ASP A 42 5.87 9.01 -5.81
C ASP A 42 6.56 9.10 -7.18
N HIS A 43 7.79 8.57 -7.28
CA HIS A 43 8.59 8.64 -8.49
C HIS A 43 8.53 7.35 -9.32
N LEU A 44 7.79 6.35 -8.86
CA LEU A 44 7.72 5.07 -9.52
C LEU A 44 6.62 5.07 -10.57
N SER A 45 6.91 4.38 -11.67
CA SER A 45 5.93 4.06 -12.70
C SER A 45 5.52 2.60 -12.58
N GLY A 46 4.42 2.25 -13.24
CA GLY A 46 3.91 0.89 -13.27
C GLY A 46 2.68 0.69 -12.39
N LYS A 47 1.98 -0.42 -12.66
CA LYS A 47 0.66 -0.69 -12.07
C LYS A 47 0.73 -0.96 -10.57
N SER A 48 1.81 -1.59 -10.10
CA SER A 48 2.02 -1.94 -8.69
C SER A 48 2.17 -0.69 -7.82
N ALA A 49 3.13 0.18 -8.13
CA ALA A 49 3.31 1.46 -7.46
C ALA A 49 2.03 2.33 -7.52
N ALA A 50 1.41 2.45 -8.71
CA ALA A 50 0.15 3.18 -8.85
C ALA A 50 -0.97 2.61 -7.97
N ARG A 51 -1.01 1.29 -7.76
CA ARG A 51 -2.03 0.63 -6.95
C ARG A 51 -1.89 0.94 -5.46
N VAL A 52 -0.65 1.04 -4.97
CA VAL A 52 -0.36 1.45 -3.59
C VAL A 52 -0.63 2.95 -3.41
N HIS A 53 -0.20 3.78 -4.36
CA HIS A 53 -0.45 5.23 -4.36
C HIS A 53 -1.97 5.52 -4.30
N ALA A 54 -2.79 4.78 -5.05
CA ALA A 54 -4.24 4.90 -5.02
C ALA A 54 -4.83 4.63 -3.62
N TYR A 55 -4.34 3.60 -2.93
CA TYR A 55 -4.78 3.29 -1.57
C TYR A 55 -4.38 4.37 -0.58
N LEU A 56 -3.17 4.92 -0.69
CA LEU A 56 -2.68 5.95 0.22
C LEU A 56 -3.54 7.24 0.14
N HIS A 57 -3.80 7.76 -1.07
CA HIS A 57 -4.72 8.89 -1.24
C HIS A 57 -6.15 8.58 -0.81
N ARG A 58 -6.61 7.33 -0.98
CA ARG A 58 -7.92 6.93 -0.47
C ARG A 58 -7.96 7.03 1.07
N LYS A 59 -6.88 6.65 1.75
CA LYS A 59 -6.76 6.75 3.22
C LYS A 59 -6.72 8.20 3.70
N GLU A 60 -6.14 9.11 2.93
CA GLU A 60 -6.16 10.57 3.19
C GLU A 60 -7.54 11.20 3.00
N GLY A 61 -8.42 10.55 2.24
CA GLY A 61 -9.71 11.11 1.83
C GLY A 61 -9.65 11.93 0.54
N ASP A 62 -8.51 11.98 -0.16
CA ASP A 62 -8.41 12.56 -1.51
C ASP A 62 -8.92 11.56 -2.56
N LEU A 63 -10.24 11.40 -2.60
CA LEU A 63 -10.90 10.38 -3.42
C LEU A 63 -10.71 10.62 -4.92
N TRP A 64 -10.61 11.87 -5.36
CA TRP A 64 -10.43 12.20 -6.77
C TRP A 64 -9.05 11.73 -7.26
N ASN A 65 -8.01 12.03 -6.48
CA ASN A 65 -6.65 11.61 -6.81
C ASN A 65 -6.47 10.10 -6.62
N ALA A 66 -7.09 9.52 -5.59
CA ALA A 66 -7.15 8.07 -5.43
C ALA A 66 -7.73 7.41 -6.70
N ASP A 67 -8.86 7.90 -7.22
CA ASP A 67 -9.51 7.37 -8.42
C ASP A 67 -8.64 7.54 -9.68
N TYR A 68 -7.89 8.64 -9.80
CA TYR A 68 -6.86 8.80 -10.84
C TYR A 68 -5.81 7.69 -10.77
N TRP A 69 -5.26 7.41 -9.59
CA TRP A 69 -4.24 6.37 -9.42
C TRP A 69 -4.79 4.95 -9.56
N TYR A 70 -6.03 4.68 -9.12
CA TYR A 70 -6.71 3.40 -9.42
C TYR A 70 -6.79 3.18 -10.94
N SER A 71 -7.17 4.22 -11.69
CA SER A 71 -7.19 4.15 -13.15
C SER A 71 -5.80 3.90 -13.74
N LYS A 72 -4.73 4.51 -13.19
CA LYS A 72 -3.34 4.24 -13.60
C LYS A 72 -2.90 2.81 -13.31
N ALA A 73 -3.39 2.23 -12.21
CA ALA A 73 -3.20 0.83 -11.88
C ALA A 73 -4.01 -0.13 -12.78
N MET A 74 -4.92 0.40 -13.61
CA MET A 74 -5.94 -0.37 -14.34
C MET A 74 -6.87 -1.18 -13.43
N GLU A 75 -7.14 -0.66 -12.22
CA GLU A 75 -8.04 -1.26 -11.25
C GLU A 75 -9.15 -0.26 -10.90
N LYS A 76 -10.27 -0.75 -10.35
CA LYS A 76 -11.32 0.12 -9.77
C LYS A 76 -11.08 0.22 -8.27
N ARG A 77 -11.50 1.35 -7.66
CA ARG A 77 -11.53 1.47 -6.20
C ARG A 77 -12.33 0.32 -5.59
N PRO A 78 -11.76 -0.45 -4.64
CA PRO A 78 -12.43 -1.61 -4.10
C PRO A 78 -13.57 -1.21 -3.16
N ILE A 79 -14.57 -2.08 -3.06
CA ILE A 79 -15.66 -1.99 -2.08
C ILE A 79 -15.22 -2.74 -0.82
N LEU A 80 -14.15 -2.25 -0.20
CA LEU A 80 -13.54 -2.78 1.02
C LEU A 80 -13.30 -1.65 2.02
N SER A 81 -13.22 -1.94 3.31
CA SER A 81 -12.66 -0.98 4.26
C SER A 81 -11.19 -0.66 3.93
N LEU A 82 -10.66 0.45 4.44
CA LEU A 82 -9.24 0.81 4.27
C LEU A 82 -8.32 -0.27 4.84
N GLU A 83 -8.68 -0.82 6.00
CA GLU A 83 -7.89 -1.86 6.67
C GLU A 83 -7.91 -3.18 5.88
N GLU A 84 -9.04 -3.57 5.29
CA GLU A 84 -9.12 -4.72 4.39
C GLU A 84 -8.29 -4.52 3.13
N GLU A 85 -8.40 -3.36 2.48
CA GLU A 85 -7.61 -3.06 1.29
C GLU A 85 -6.10 -3.08 1.58
N TRP A 86 -5.67 -2.46 2.68
CA TRP A 86 -4.26 -2.49 3.09
C TRP A 86 -3.75 -3.92 3.27
N ARG A 87 -4.52 -4.77 3.98
CA ARG A 87 -4.16 -6.18 4.17
C ARG A 87 -4.07 -6.95 2.86
N ASP A 88 -5.04 -6.75 1.97
CA ASP A 88 -5.04 -7.42 0.66
C ASP A 88 -3.83 -7.01 -0.18
N LEU A 89 -3.39 -5.74 -0.09
CA LEU A 89 -2.16 -5.27 -0.75
C LEU A 89 -0.90 -5.88 -0.12
N VAL A 90 -0.79 -5.91 1.21
CA VAL A 90 0.34 -6.56 1.91
C VAL A 90 0.43 -8.04 1.51
N GLU A 91 -0.69 -8.75 1.52
CA GLU A 91 -0.76 -10.16 1.12
C GLU A 91 -0.39 -10.36 -0.36
N LYS A 92 -0.86 -9.47 -1.24
CA LYS A 92 -0.54 -9.49 -2.68
C LYS A 92 0.95 -9.35 -2.92
N PHE A 93 1.61 -8.40 -2.26
CA PHE A 93 3.02 -8.10 -2.52
C PHE A 93 4.02 -8.99 -1.76
N LEU A 94 3.61 -9.66 -0.67
CA LEU A 94 4.45 -10.67 0.00
C LEU A 94 4.52 -12.02 -0.73
N ARG A 95 3.57 -12.30 -1.63
CA ARG A 95 3.47 -13.58 -2.36
C ARG A 95 4.19 -13.57 -3.72
N VAL A 96 4.89 -12.49 -4.04
CA VAL A 96 5.54 -12.28 -5.34
C VAL A 96 6.98 -12.76 -5.30
#